data_AF-A0A2W2MHD4-F1
#
_entry.id   AF-A0A2W2MHD4-F1
#
_cell.length_a   1.000
_cell.length_b   1.000
_cell.length_c   1.000
_cell.angle_alpha   90.00
_cell.angle_beta   90.00
_cell.angle_gamma   90.00
#
_symmetry.space_group_name_H-M   'P 1'
#
loop_
_entity.id
_entity.type
_entity.pdbx_description
1 polymer ?
#
loop_
_entity_poly.entity_id
_entity_poly.type
_entity_poly.pdbx_seq_one_letter_code
_entity_poly.pdbx_strand_id
1 'polypeptide(L)'
;MKRHLSALVVAGWGALNGVLLAVLGIYGESSLVFWLWGSVVALLGLAALAVLASSRSGPEQQVRYRVPNRGAAAAIPAAFGCFVVALAFVYGLWLLALAVPLLGVAAAMAVRGTGPREE
;
A
#
# COMPACT_ATOMS: atom_id res chain seq x y z
N MET A 1 -13.34 -2.22 19.00
CA MET A 1 -13.57 -1.14 18.00
C MET A 1 -12.29 -0.36 17.61
N LYS A 2 -11.35 -0.05 18.53
CA LYS A 2 -10.11 0.69 18.21
C LYS A 2 -9.22 0.06 17.12
N ARG A 3 -9.37 -1.24 16.86
CA ARG A 3 -8.51 -2.05 15.99
C ARG A 3 -8.65 -1.77 14.49
N HIS A 4 -9.74 -1.12 14.07
CA HIS A 4 -10.00 -0.77 12.66
C HIS A 4 -10.02 0.72 12.42
N LEU A 5 -9.65 1.54 13.42
CA LEU A 5 -9.76 2.99 13.34
C LEU A 5 -8.82 3.55 12.26
N SER A 6 -7.62 2.99 12.12
CA SER A 6 -6.68 3.29 11.05
C SER A 6 -7.22 2.91 9.67
N ALA A 7 -7.84 1.73 9.51
CA ALA A 7 -8.46 1.33 8.24
C ALA A 7 -9.62 2.26 7.86
N LEU A 8 -10.45 2.64 8.84
CA LEU A 8 -11.56 3.59 8.65
C LEU A 8 -11.07 4.98 8.27
N VAL A 9 -9.98 5.47 8.86
CA VAL A 9 -9.40 6.77 8.50
C VAL A 9 -8.90 6.76 7.05
N VAL A 10 -8.17 5.72 6.65
CA VAL A 10 -7.67 5.61 5.26
C VAL A 10 -8.82 5.43 4.27
N ALA A 11 -9.83 4.61 4.60
CA ALA A 11 -11.02 4.43 3.77
C ALA A 11 -11.85 5.72 3.66
N GLY A 12 -12.04 6.45 4.76
CA GLY A 12 -12.73 7.73 4.79
C GLY A 12 -12.00 8.79 3.96
N TRP A 13 -10.67 8.81 4.04
CA TRP A 13 -9.84 9.68 3.20
C TRP A 13 -9.97 9.31 1.71
N GLY A 14 -9.93 8.02 1.37
CA GLY A 14 -10.16 7.54 0.01
C GLY A 14 -11.55 7.92 -0.52
N ALA A 15 -12.59 7.79 0.31
CA ALA A 15 -13.95 8.16 -0.05
C ALA A 15 -14.10 9.67 -0.32
N LEU A 16 -13.52 10.52 0.53
CA LEU A 16 -13.49 11.98 0.31
C LEU A 16 -12.81 12.32 -1.02
N ASN A 17 -11.69 11.67 -1.32
CA ASN A 17 -11.01 11.85 -2.60
C ASN A 17 -11.87 11.33 -3.78
N GLY A 18 -12.62 10.24 -3.60
CA GLY A 18 -13.58 9.78 -4.61
C GLY A 18 -14.68 10.79 -4.91
N VAL A 19 -15.19 11.49 -3.88
CA VAL A 19 -16.16 12.58 -4.06
C VAL A 19 -15.55 13.74 -4.85
N LEU A 20 -14.32 14.15 -4.51
CA LEU A 20 -13.61 15.21 -5.24
C LEU A 20 -13.35 14.83 -6.71
N LEU A 21 -13.00 13.57 -6.97
CA LEU A 21 -12.89 13.03 -8.33
C LEU A 21 -14.22 13.11 -9.10
N ALA A 22 -15.35 12.81 -8.45
CA ALA A 22 -16.66 12.92 -9.06
C ALA A 22 -17.02 14.39 -9.39
N VAL A 23 -16.62 15.34 -8.53
CA VAL A 23 -16.77 16.78 -8.80
C VAL A 23 -15.93 17.20 -10.01
N LEU A 24 -14.67 16.77 -10.09
CA LEU A 24 -13.83 16.99 -11.29
C LEU A 24 -14.51 16.42 -12.55
N GLY A 25 -15.19 15.28 -12.40
CA GLY A 25 -16.09 14.65 -13.37
C GLY A 25 -17.10 15.63 -13.96
N ILE A 26 -17.85 16.28 -13.08
CA ILE A 26 -18.91 17.23 -13.43
C ILE A 26 -18.33 18.50 -14.06
N TYR A 27 -17.16 18.95 -13.59
CA TYR A 27 -16.48 20.13 -14.13
C TYR A 27 -15.90 19.91 -15.53
N GLY A 28 -15.89 18.69 -16.05
CA GLY A 28 -15.41 18.39 -17.40
C GLY A 28 -13.89 18.57 -17.54
N GLU A 29 -13.14 18.24 -16.49
CA GLU A 29 -11.70 18.37 -16.45
C GLU A 29 -10.96 17.51 -17.48
N SER A 30 -9.68 17.79 -17.68
CA SER A 30 -8.88 17.05 -18.67
C SER A 30 -8.69 15.57 -18.29
N SER A 31 -8.55 14.70 -19.28
CA SER A 31 -8.31 13.26 -19.07
C SER A 31 -7.05 12.97 -18.24
N LEU A 32 -6.04 13.84 -18.33
CA LEU A 32 -4.82 13.73 -17.52
C LEU A 32 -5.11 13.90 -16.03
N VAL A 33 -5.97 14.87 -15.68
CA VAL A 33 -6.41 15.10 -14.29
C VAL A 33 -7.14 13.88 -13.76
N PHE A 34 -8.06 13.29 -14.55
CA PHE A 34 -8.75 12.06 -14.14
C PHE A 34 -7.81 10.88 -13.91
N TRP A 35 -6.81 10.68 -14.75
CA TRP A 35 -5.82 9.63 -14.54
C TRP A 35 -5.00 9.86 -13.28
N LEU A 36 -4.54 11.09 -13.06
CA LEU A 36 -3.73 11.43 -11.89
C LEU A 36 -4.54 11.25 -10.60
N TRP A 37 -5.70 11.88 -10.52
CA TRP A 37 -6.56 11.85 -9.34
C TRP A 37 -7.21 10.49 -9.11
N GLY A 38 -7.64 9.82 -10.19
CA GLY A 38 -8.17 8.46 -10.13
C GLY A 38 -7.14 7.45 -9.61
N SER A 39 -5.86 7.60 -10.01
CA SER A 39 -4.79 6.74 -9.49
C SER A 39 -4.57 6.94 -7.98
N VAL A 40 -4.68 8.18 -7.47
CA VAL A 40 -4.60 8.48 -6.04
C VAL A 40 -5.74 7.84 -5.26
N VAL A 41 -6.98 7.94 -5.76
CA VAL A 41 -8.15 7.30 -5.13
C VAL A 41 -7.97 5.78 -5.10
N ALA A 42 -7.51 5.18 -6.19
CA ALA A 42 -7.24 3.74 -6.27
C ALA A 42 -6.16 3.30 -5.26
N LEU A 43 -5.07 4.06 -5.14
CA LEU A 43 -4.00 3.80 -4.16
C LEU A 43 -4.49 3.89 -2.72
N LEU A 44 -5.33 4.87 -2.40
CA LEU A 44 -5.93 5.00 -1.07
C LEU A 44 -6.85 3.82 -0.75
N GLY A 45 -7.62 3.35 -1.73
CA GLY A 45 -8.44 2.14 -1.60
C GLY A 45 -7.59 0.89 -1.33
N LEU A 46 -6.51 0.70 -2.09
CA LEU A 46 -5.57 -0.41 -1.87
C LEU A 46 -4.88 -0.33 -0.50
N ALA A 47 -4.48 0.87 -0.08
CA ALA A 47 -3.91 1.08 1.26
C ALA A 47 -4.93 0.76 2.37
N ALA A 48 -6.19 1.17 2.22
CA ALA A 48 -7.24 0.83 3.18
C ALA A 48 -7.45 -0.68 3.28
N LEU A 49 -7.45 -1.39 2.14
CA LEU A 49 -7.54 -2.85 2.11
C LEU A 49 -6.34 -3.53 2.74
N ALA A 50 -5.12 -3.04 2.48
CA ALA A 50 -3.89 -3.56 3.08
C ALA A 50 -3.89 -3.36 4.61
N VAL A 51 -4.29 -2.18 5.08
CA VAL A 51 -4.44 -1.89 6.52
C VAL A 51 -5.53 -2.75 7.13
N LEU A 52 -6.64 -2.98 6.44
CA LEU A 52 -7.72 -3.85 6.91
C LEU A 52 -7.26 -5.31 7.00
N ALA A 53 -6.55 -5.81 5.99
CA ALA A 53 -5.97 -7.15 5.98
C ALA A 53 -4.98 -7.32 7.14
N SER A 54 -4.05 -6.37 7.30
CA SER A 54 -3.09 -6.33 8.43
C SER A 54 -3.78 -6.28 9.79
N SER A 55 -4.87 -5.50 9.92
CA SER A 55 -5.64 -5.39 11.16
C SER A 55 -6.39 -6.68 11.52
N ARG A 56 -6.76 -7.50 10.52
CA ARG A 56 -7.43 -8.80 10.69
C ARG A 56 -6.46 -9.91 11.12
N SER A 57 -5.18 -9.83 10.75
CA SER A 57 -4.15 -10.86 11.00
C SER A 57 -3.69 -11.04 12.47
N GLY A 58 -4.53 -10.77 13.48
CA GLY A 58 -4.20 -11.12 14.88
C GLY A 58 -3.19 -10.20 15.58
N PRO A 59 -3.20 -10.07 16.93
CA PRO A 59 -2.23 -9.28 17.67
C PRO A 59 -0.99 -10.13 17.95
N GLU A 60 0.04 -10.07 17.10
CA GLU A 60 1.32 -10.73 17.41
C GLU A 60 2.29 -9.87 18.23
N GLN A 61 1.92 -8.64 18.58
CA GLN A 61 2.79 -7.73 19.34
C GLN A 61 2.10 -7.20 20.58
N GLN A 62 1.75 -8.11 21.49
CA GLN A 62 1.90 -7.78 22.89
C GLN A 62 3.32 -8.15 23.32
N VAL A 63 3.85 -7.33 24.23
CA VAL A 63 5.09 -7.49 24.98
C VAL A 63 6.33 -6.85 24.33
N ARG A 64 6.58 -5.61 24.79
CA ARG A 64 7.89 -5.00 25.08
C ARG A 64 9.08 -5.89 24.66
N TYR A 65 9.90 -5.40 23.73
CA TYR A 65 11.20 -5.98 23.37
C TYR A 65 11.17 -7.30 22.58
N ARG A 66 10.57 -7.31 21.38
CA ARG A 66 11.03 -8.23 20.32
C ARG A 66 11.28 -7.49 19.02
N VAL A 67 12.49 -7.72 18.51
CA VAL A 67 12.98 -7.27 17.19
C VAL A 67 11.91 -7.56 16.14
N PRO A 68 11.62 -6.64 15.20
CA PRO A 68 10.61 -6.84 14.18
C PRO A 68 10.76 -8.20 13.52
N ASN A 69 9.67 -8.96 13.46
CA ASN A 69 9.63 -10.25 12.78
C ASN A 69 10.14 -10.05 11.33
N ARG A 70 10.91 -10.99 10.76
CA ARG A 70 11.59 -10.78 9.47
C ARG A 70 10.66 -10.36 8.33
N GLY A 71 9.38 -10.74 8.40
CA GLY A 71 8.32 -10.27 7.48
C GLY A 71 8.02 -8.77 7.56
N ALA A 72 8.17 -8.13 8.73
CA ALA A 72 8.03 -6.68 8.89
C ALA A 72 9.16 -5.91 8.17
N ALA A 73 10.35 -6.51 8.04
CA ALA A 73 11.45 -5.91 7.28
C ALA A 73 11.18 -5.89 5.77
N ALA A 74 10.36 -6.81 5.26
CA ALA A 74 9.95 -6.84 3.85
C ALA A 74 8.93 -5.76 3.49
N ALA A 75 8.23 -5.19 4.47
CA ALA A 75 7.16 -4.22 4.24
C ALA A 75 7.67 -2.90 3.63
N ILE A 76 8.86 -2.44 4.04
CA ILE A 76 9.46 -1.19 3.55
C ILE A 76 9.78 -1.26 2.05
N PRO A 77 10.59 -2.23 1.57
CA PRO A 77 10.86 -2.34 0.14
C PRO A 77 9.64 -2.74 -0.68
N ALA A 78 8.68 -3.49 -0.11
CA ALA A 78 7.40 -3.75 -0.78
C ALA A 78 6.62 -2.44 -1.02
N ALA A 79 6.47 -1.62 0.01
CA ALA A 79 5.78 -0.34 -0.08
C ALA A 79 6.47 0.61 -1.07
N PHE A 80 7.80 0.68 -1.03
CA PHE A 80 8.58 1.50 -1.95
C PHE A 80 8.48 0.98 -3.40
N GLY A 81 8.57 -0.34 -3.61
CA GLY A 81 8.38 -0.96 -4.92
C GLY A 81 6.99 -0.66 -5.50
N CYS A 82 5.92 -0.82 -4.71
CA CYS A 82 4.56 -0.47 -5.12
C CYS A 82 4.40 1.03 -5.44
N PHE A 83 5.03 1.91 -4.66
CA PHE A 83 5.04 3.35 -4.93
C PHE A 83 5.71 3.67 -6.28
N VAL A 84 6.84 3.03 -6.58
CA VAL A 84 7.53 3.21 -7.88
C VAL A 84 6.71 2.65 -9.04
N VAL A 85 5.99 1.53 -8.86
CA VAL A 85 5.02 1.04 -9.86
C VAL A 85 3.92 2.07 -10.12
N ALA A 86 3.39 2.69 -9.06
CA ALA A 86 2.37 3.74 -9.22
C ALA A 86 2.92 4.95 -9.97
N LEU A 87 4.16 5.36 -9.68
CA LEU A 87 4.84 6.43 -10.42
C LEU A 87 5.08 6.06 -11.89
N ALA A 88 5.32 4.79 -12.21
CA ALA A 88 5.48 4.34 -13.59
C ALA A 88 4.23 4.61 -14.44
N PHE A 89 3.05 4.68 -13.82
CA PHE A 89 1.82 5.04 -14.51
C PHE A 89 1.80 6.52 -14.96
N VAL A 90 2.42 7.41 -14.18
CA VAL A 90 2.45 8.86 -14.45
C VAL A 90 3.67 9.26 -15.28
N TYR A 91 4.83 8.70 -14.95
CA TYR A 91 6.13 9.11 -15.48
C TYR A 91 6.70 8.13 -16.52
N GLY A 92 6.00 7.01 -16.78
CA GLY A 92 6.31 6.06 -17.85
C GLY A 92 6.91 4.73 -17.37
N LEU A 93 6.79 3.71 -18.23
CA LEU A 93 7.15 2.32 -17.94
C LEU A 93 8.64 2.09 -17.60
N TRP A 94 9.53 3.03 -17.92
CA TRP A 94 10.96 2.92 -17.60
C TRP A 94 11.21 2.79 -16.09
N LEU A 95 10.32 3.33 -15.25
CA LEU A 95 10.38 3.18 -13.79
C LEU A 95 10.18 1.73 -13.32
N LEU A 96 9.62 0.84 -14.14
CA LEU A 96 9.52 -0.58 -13.82
C LEU A 96 10.89 -1.23 -13.64
N ALA A 97 11.93 -0.73 -14.31
CA ALA A 97 13.30 -1.19 -14.13
C ALA A 97 13.80 -1.00 -12.68
N LEU A 98 13.27 -0.01 -11.95
CA LEU A 98 13.54 0.21 -10.53
C LEU A 98 12.58 -0.55 -9.62
N ALA A 99 11.30 -0.62 -10.00
CA ALA A 99 10.27 -1.26 -9.20
C ALA A 99 10.44 -2.79 -9.09
N VAL A 100 10.77 -3.47 -10.20
CA VAL A 100 10.88 -4.93 -10.25
C VAL A 100 11.96 -5.47 -9.29
N PRO A 101 13.20 -4.92 -9.25
CA PRO A 101 14.19 -5.33 -8.27
C PRO A 101 13.73 -5.13 -6.81
N LEU A 102 13.08 -4.01 -6.50
CA LEU A 102 12.58 -3.70 -5.16
C LEU A 102 11.51 -4.71 -4.72
N LEU A 103 10.57 -5.03 -5.60
CA LEU A 103 9.54 -6.04 -5.35
C LEU A 103 10.14 -7.44 -5.24
N GLY A 104 11.16 -7.76 -6.04
CA GLY A 104 11.91 -9.02 -5.97
C GLY A 104 12.62 -9.20 -4.62
N VAL A 105 13.28 -8.15 -4.12
CA VAL A 105 13.90 -8.14 -2.79
C VAL A 105 12.86 -8.31 -1.69
N ALA A 106 11.74 -7.58 -1.78
CA ALA A 106 10.65 -7.71 -0.82
C ALA A 106 10.06 -9.14 -0.79
N ALA A 107 9.83 -9.74 -1.97
CA ALA A 107 9.35 -11.11 -2.10
C ALA A 107 10.37 -12.10 -1.53
N ALA A 108 11.65 -11.96 -1.83
CA ALA A 108 12.71 -12.81 -1.29
C ALA A 108 12.78 -12.74 0.25
N MET A 109 12.66 -11.55 0.83
CA MET A 109 12.64 -11.37 2.28
C MET A 109 11.37 -11.94 2.93
N ALA A 110 10.21 -11.80 2.29
CA ALA A 110 8.97 -12.38 2.76
C ALA A 110 9.04 -13.92 2.79
N VAL A 111 9.54 -14.54 1.71
CA VAL A 111 9.70 -16.00 1.61
C VAL A 111 10.74 -16.54 2.58
N ARG A 112 11.87 -15.85 2.77
CA ARG A 112 12.90 -16.26 3.75
C ARG A 112 12.47 -16.04 5.21
N GLY A 113 11.43 -15.23 5.44
CA GLY A 113 10.88 -14.95 6.76
C GLY A 113 9.84 -15.95 7.26
N THR A 114 9.31 -16.84 6.41
CA THR A 114 8.20 -17.77 6.73
C THR A 114 8.63 -19.21 7.06
N GLY A 115 9.94 -19.47 7.18
CA GLY A 115 10.43 -20.81 7.56
C GLY A 115 10.20 -21.10 9.06
N PRO A 116 9.57 -22.23 9.42
CA PRO A 116 9.53 -22.68 10.81
C PRO A 116 10.97 -23.03 11.21
N ARG A 117 11.51 -22.32 12.21
CA ARG A 117 12.74 -22.74 12.86
C ARG A 117 12.35 -23.71 13.98
N GLU A 118 12.36 -25.00 13.66
CA GLU A 118 12.51 -26.05 14.65
C GLU A 118 13.96 -26.04 15.15
N GLU A 119 14.26 -25.21 16.15
CA GLU A 119 15.39 -25.39 17.06
C GLU A 119 15.00 -24.92 18.46
#